data_AF-A0AAN8YN73-F1
#
_entry.id   AF-A0AAN8YN73-F1
#
_cell.length_a   1.000
_cell.length_b   1.000
_cell.length_c   1.000
_cell.angle_alpha   90.00
_cell.angle_beta   90.00
_cell.angle_gamma   90.00
#
_symmetry.space_group_name_H-M   'P 1'
#
loop_
_entity.id
_entity.type
_entity.pdbx_description
1 polymer ?
#
loop_
_entity_poly.entity_id
_entity_poly.type
_entity_poly.pdbx_seq_one_letter_code
_entity_poly.pdbx_strand_id
1 'polypeptide(L)'
;MTVKESRPVAPPFTAAPLLSRGTHCQMFVEVRTLDALGRLVIAPAGTIGFIPGLESADAIMGSIVSFYHDAWSYWEEVPVIDKEQMWNHFKMQCAWYPQHEYHIFCNFEINAAFWLNKTLESAWEMNQKPDWMLEGLWARLIEKRTTEKFQKPSIQAKAPRTHQRILDEASILPKKIGEVKKRKARGLGSDHCTGCII
;
A
#
# COMPACT_ATOMS: atom_id res chain seq x y z
N MET A 1 -3.79 49.75 -48.49
CA MET A 1 -3.75 48.29 -48.64
C MET A 1 -3.46 47.71 -47.26
N THR A 2 -4.46 47.12 -46.64
CA THR A 2 -4.45 46.69 -45.23
C THR A 2 -3.91 45.27 -45.13
N VAL A 3 -2.75 45.09 -44.51
CA VAL A 3 -2.16 43.76 -44.26
C VAL A 3 -2.83 43.19 -43.01
N LYS A 4 -3.58 42.09 -43.18
CA LYS A 4 -4.13 41.31 -42.07
C LYS A 4 -3.05 40.37 -41.54
N GLU A 5 -2.66 40.57 -40.30
CA GLU A 5 -1.72 39.72 -39.57
C GLU A 5 -2.44 38.47 -39.05
N SER A 6 -2.06 37.30 -39.57
CA SER A 6 -2.59 35.99 -39.17
C SER A 6 -1.76 35.40 -38.03
N ARG A 7 -2.39 35.16 -36.87
CA ARG A 7 -1.76 34.51 -35.70
C ARG A 7 -1.42 33.04 -36.00
N PRO A 8 -0.32 32.49 -35.45
CA PRO A 8 -0.01 31.08 -35.57
C PRO A 8 -0.94 30.22 -34.69
N VAL A 9 -1.54 29.20 -35.29
CA VAL A 9 -2.31 28.15 -34.62
C VAL A 9 -1.33 27.16 -33.99
N ALA A 10 -1.45 26.94 -32.68
CA ALA A 10 -0.68 25.92 -31.97
C ALA A 10 -1.12 24.51 -32.39
N PRO A 11 -0.20 23.54 -32.56
CA PRO A 11 -0.57 22.16 -32.88
C PRO A 11 -1.21 21.45 -31.67
N PRO A 12 -2.08 20.46 -31.90
CA PRO A 12 -2.80 19.77 -30.85
C PRO A 12 -1.84 18.93 -29.99
N PHE A 13 -2.05 18.97 -28.67
CA PHE A 13 -1.37 18.12 -27.69
C PHE A 13 -1.65 16.64 -28.00
N THR A 14 -0.68 15.97 -28.60
CA THR A 14 -0.66 14.51 -28.68
C THR A 14 -0.23 13.98 -27.32
N ALA A 15 -1.19 13.47 -26.54
CA ALA A 15 -0.92 12.71 -25.34
C ALA A 15 -0.18 11.42 -25.72
N ALA A 16 1.09 11.32 -25.34
CA ALA A 16 1.86 10.07 -25.47
C ALA A 16 1.35 9.05 -24.43
N PRO A 17 1.21 7.76 -24.78
CA PRO A 17 0.83 6.74 -23.81
C PRO A 17 1.95 6.55 -22.79
N LEU A 18 1.60 6.60 -21.50
CA LEU A 18 2.47 6.17 -20.41
C LEU A 18 2.69 4.66 -20.53
N LEU A 19 3.74 4.28 -21.25
CA LEU A 19 4.25 2.91 -21.23
C LEU A 19 4.89 2.67 -19.87
N SER A 20 4.14 1.95 -19.01
CA SER A 20 4.67 1.26 -17.85
C SER A 20 5.74 0.28 -18.30
N ARG A 21 6.99 0.73 -18.27
CA ARG A 21 8.17 -0.09 -18.49
C ARG A 21 8.68 -0.37 -17.08
N GLY A 22 8.48 -1.59 -16.59
CA GLY A 22 9.08 -2.03 -15.34
C GLY A 22 10.58 -1.74 -15.40
N THR A 23 11.03 -0.81 -14.58
CA THR A 23 12.43 -0.38 -14.53
C THR A 23 13.26 -1.54 -14.02
N HIS A 24 13.90 -2.27 -14.93
CA HIS A 24 14.92 -3.25 -14.57
C HIS A 24 16.14 -2.48 -14.03
N CYS A 25 16.25 -2.38 -12.71
CA CYS A 25 17.36 -1.72 -12.04
C CYS A 25 18.66 -2.50 -12.30
N GLN A 26 19.63 -1.86 -12.97
CA GLN A 26 20.96 -2.43 -13.18
C GLN A 26 21.72 -2.55 -11.85
N MET A 27 22.65 -3.52 -11.76
CA MET A 27 23.49 -3.69 -10.59
C MET A 27 24.44 -2.55 -10.37
N PHE A 28 24.67 -2.27 -9.10
CA PHE A 28 25.85 -1.59 -8.62
C PHE A 28 26.49 -2.38 -7.48
N VAL A 29 27.82 -2.33 -7.40
CA VAL A 29 28.62 -2.74 -6.25
C VAL A 29 29.22 -1.50 -5.64
N GLU A 30 29.19 -1.49 -4.32
CA GLU A 30 30.02 -0.61 -3.51
C GLU A 30 31.48 -0.95 -3.76
N VAL A 31 32.19 -0.05 -4.43
CA VAL A 31 33.64 -0.14 -4.48
C VAL A 31 34.12 0.51 -3.20
N ARG A 32 34.85 -0.21 -2.35
CA ARG A 32 35.47 0.32 -1.11
C ARG A 32 36.64 1.27 -1.43
N THR A 33 36.44 2.13 -2.41
CA THR A 33 37.35 3.15 -2.90
C THR A 33 36.64 4.48 -2.77
N LEU A 34 37.34 5.48 -2.26
CA LEU A 34 36.84 6.84 -2.17
C LEU A 34 37.31 7.64 -3.39
N ASP A 35 36.49 8.57 -3.86
CA ASP A 35 36.92 9.54 -4.87
C ASP A 35 37.86 10.60 -4.27
N ALA A 36 38.36 11.52 -5.10
CA ALA A 36 39.26 12.59 -4.64
C ALA A 36 38.63 13.54 -3.61
N LEU A 37 37.30 13.50 -3.42
CA LEU A 37 36.54 14.29 -2.45
C LEU A 37 36.18 13.47 -1.20
N GLY A 38 36.65 12.22 -1.10
CA GLY A 38 36.34 11.32 0.01
C GLY A 38 34.96 10.67 -0.06
N ARG A 39 34.29 10.70 -1.22
CA ARG A 39 32.96 10.11 -1.40
C ARG A 39 33.06 8.65 -1.79
N LEU A 40 32.11 7.85 -1.30
CA LEU A 40 32.02 6.42 -1.61
C LEU A 40 31.74 6.18 -3.09
N VAL A 41 32.62 5.44 -3.79
CA VAL A 41 32.44 5.16 -5.22
C VAL A 41 31.52 3.96 -5.43
N ILE A 42 30.40 4.19 -6.10
CA ILE A 42 29.43 3.18 -6.50
C ILE A 42 29.63 2.90 -8.00
N ALA A 43 29.98 1.66 -8.35
CA ALA A 43 30.21 1.24 -9.73
C ALA A 43 29.29 0.09 -10.13
N PRO A 44 28.91 -0.06 -11.41
CA PRO A 44 28.10 -1.20 -11.82
C PRO A 44 28.85 -2.52 -11.60
N ALA A 45 28.14 -3.58 -11.24
CA ALA A 45 28.75 -4.90 -11.11
C ALA A 45 27.79 -6.01 -11.49
N GLY A 46 27.95 -6.62 -12.67
CA GLY A 46 27.12 -7.77 -13.05
C GLY A 46 25.65 -7.42 -13.31
N THR A 47 24.74 -8.40 -13.14
CA THR A 47 23.37 -8.41 -13.71
C THR A 47 22.19 -8.44 -12.71
N ILE A 48 22.42 -8.59 -11.40
CA ILE A 48 21.47 -8.72 -10.26
C ILE A 48 21.40 -7.49 -9.27
N GLY A 49 20.81 -6.33 -9.61
CA GLY A 49 20.56 -5.16 -8.70
C GLY A 49 21.66 -4.54 -7.76
N PHE A 50 21.40 -3.36 -7.17
CA PHE A 50 22.28 -2.80 -6.13
C PHE A 50 21.97 -3.47 -4.78
N ILE A 51 22.95 -4.16 -4.20
CA ILE A 51 22.92 -4.55 -2.78
C ILE A 51 23.85 -3.55 -2.08
N PRO A 52 23.33 -2.52 -1.39
CA PRO A 52 24.18 -1.63 -0.64
C PRO A 52 25.03 -2.43 0.34
N GLY A 53 26.35 -2.17 0.33
CA GLY A 53 27.20 -2.55 1.44
C GLY A 53 26.85 -1.73 2.68
N LEU A 54 27.56 -1.97 3.77
CA LEU A 54 27.31 -1.26 5.02
C LEU A 54 27.43 0.27 4.84
N GLU A 55 28.45 0.73 4.11
CA GLU A 55 28.74 2.16 3.97
C GLU A 55 27.67 2.89 3.14
N SER A 56 27.19 2.26 2.07
CA SER A 56 26.10 2.84 1.27
C SER A 56 24.74 2.73 1.95
N ALA A 57 24.48 1.69 2.75
CA ALA A 57 23.28 1.63 3.60
C ALA A 57 23.28 2.76 4.64
N ASP A 58 24.43 3.02 5.28
CA ASP A 58 24.61 4.13 6.22
C ASP A 58 24.43 5.48 5.53
N ALA A 59 24.94 5.66 4.30
CA ALA A 59 24.72 6.87 3.51
C ALA A 59 23.24 7.09 3.16
N ILE A 60 22.51 6.03 2.82
CA ILE A 60 21.06 6.10 2.56
C ILE A 60 20.31 6.47 3.84
N MET A 61 20.54 5.74 4.94
CA MET A 61 19.84 5.99 6.19
C MET A 61 20.17 7.38 6.75
N GLY A 62 21.45 7.78 6.69
CA GLY A 62 21.87 9.13 7.07
C GLY A 62 21.18 10.22 6.25
N SER A 63 20.91 9.97 4.96
CA SER A 63 20.15 10.88 4.11
C SER A 63 18.67 10.94 4.48
N ILE A 64 18.04 9.82 4.79
CA ILE A 64 16.65 9.79 5.26
C ILE A 64 16.54 10.54 6.59
N VAL A 65 17.37 10.20 7.58
CA VAL A 65 17.35 10.82 8.91
C VAL A 65 17.52 12.33 8.83
N SER A 66 18.43 12.81 7.99
CA SER A 66 18.76 14.24 7.89
C SER A 66 17.60 15.10 7.39
N PHE A 67 16.65 14.50 6.66
CA PHE A 67 15.51 15.22 6.06
C PHE A 67 14.16 14.62 6.46
N TYR A 68 14.11 13.82 7.53
CA TYR A 68 12.88 13.27 8.06
C TYR A 68 12.18 14.30 8.96
N HIS A 69 11.41 15.18 8.34
CA HIS A 69 10.83 16.36 9.01
C HIS A 69 9.38 16.17 9.49
N ASP A 70 8.70 15.12 9.04
CA ASP A 70 7.31 14.88 9.41
C ASP A 70 7.03 13.39 9.67
N ALA A 71 5.89 13.10 10.28
CA ALA A 71 5.42 11.78 10.68
C ALA A 71 4.90 10.95 9.50
N TRP A 72 5.77 10.68 8.52
CA TRP A 72 5.50 9.83 7.36
C TRP A 72 5.59 8.35 7.75
N SER A 73 4.47 7.64 7.68
CA SER A 73 4.40 6.22 8.03
C SER A 73 5.03 5.32 6.96
N TYR A 74 5.12 5.83 5.72
CA TYR A 74 5.61 5.10 4.55
C TYR A 74 6.38 6.05 3.63
N TRP A 75 7.25 5.50 2.79
CA TRP A 75 8.03 6.28 1.82
C TRP A 75 7.15 7.06 0.84
N GLU A 76 5.99 6.52 0.47
CA GLU A 76 5.04 7.12 -0.45
C GLU A 76 4.43 8.42 0.08
N GLU A 77 4.42 8.60 1.41
CA GLU A 77 3.88 9.80 2.05
C GLU A 77 4.87 10.96 2.09
N VAL A 78 6.16 10.68 1.90
CA VAL A 78 7.21 11.70 1.89
C VAL A 78 7.01 12.60 0.66
N PRO A 79 6.90 13.93 0.84
CA PRO A 79 6.78 14.85 -0.29
C PRO A 79 7.96 14.73 -1.24
N VAL A 80 7.71 14.96 -2.52
CA VAL A 80 8.74 14.89 -3.58
C VAL A 80 9.93 15.81 -3.26
N ILE A 81 9.68 16.98 -2.69
CA ILE A 81 10.72 17.94 -2.32
C ILE A 81 11.64 17.34 -1.24
N ASP A 82 11.09 16.70 -0.21
CA ASP A 82 11.89 16.05 0.83
C ASP A 82 12.67 14.86 0.29
N LYS A 83 12.07 14.04 -0.59
CA LYS A 83 12.79 12.95 -1.29
C LYS A 83 13.95 13.48 -2.12
N GLU A 84 13.76 14.60 -2.81
CA GLU A 84 14.82 15.25 -3.58
C GLU A 84 15.95 15.76 -2.68
N GLN A 85 15.64 16.30 -1.50
CA GLN A 85 16.67 16.69 -0.52
C GLN A 85 17.44 15.47 0.01
N MET A 86 16.76 14.37 0.33
CA MET A 86 17.40 13.12 0.72
C MET A 86 18.31 12.58 -0.40
N TRP A 87 17.86 12.63 -1.65
CA TRP A 87 18.67 12.24 -2.81
C TRP A 87 19.89 13.14 -2.99
N ASN A 88 19.71 14.46 -2.87
CA ASN A 88 20.81 15.42 -2.97
C ASN A 88 21.84 15.21 -1.86
N HIS A 89 21.41 14.90 -0.66
CA HIS A 89 22.31 14.56 0.44
C HIS A 89 23.09 13.28 0.16
N PHE A 90 22.44 12.25 -0.36
CA PHE A 90 23.11 11.02 -0.76
C PHE A 90 24.19 11.26 -1.84
N LYS A 91 23.94 12.13 -2.82
CA LYS A 91 24.92 12.55 -3.84
C LYS A 91 26.15 13.28 -3.26
N MET A 92 26.05 13.84 -2.06
CA MET A 92 27.20 14.42 -1.37
C MET A 92 28.08 13.36 -0.69
N GLN A 93 27.51 12.21 -0.33
CA GLN A 93 28.21 11.12 0.35
C GLN A 93 28.81 10.10 -0.63
N CYS A 94 28.23 10.00 -1.82
CA CYS A 94 28.58 8.99 -2.81
C CYS A 94 28.96 9.60 -4.17
N ALA A 95 29.68 8.81 -4.98
CA ALA A 95 30.13 9.18 -6.31
C ALA A 95 29.94 8.01 -7.29
N TRP A 96 29.65 8.33 -8.55
CA TRP A 96 29.46 7.35 -9.63
C TRP A 96 29.65 8.00 -11.00
N TYR A 97 29.73 7.19 -12.06
CA TYR A 97 29.76 7.72 -13.42
C TYR A 97 28.37 8.24 -13.84
N PRO A 98 28.27 9.44 -14.48
CA PRO A 98 26.98 10.07 -14.81
C PRO A 98 26.00 9.19 -15.61
N GLN A 99 26.52 8.29 -16.44
CA GLN A 99 25.73 7.32 -17.21
C GLN A 99 24.88 6.38 -16.33
N HIS A 100 25.16 6.31 -15.03
CA HIS A 100 24.49 5.44 -14.07
C HIS A 100 23.52 6.18 -13.13
N GLU A 101 23.43 7.51 -13.21
CA GLU A 101 22.61 8.37 -12.34
C GLU A 101 21.19 7.82 -12.14
N TYR A 102 20.48 7.56 -13.24
CA TYR A 102 19.10 7.10 -13.20
C TYR A 102 18.94 5.77 -12.46
N HIS A 103 19.84 4.82 -12.70
CA HIS A 103 19.75 3.52 -12.05
C HIS A 103 20.11 3.60 -10.56
N ILE A 104 21.07 4.45 -10.20
CA ILE A 104 21.43 4.69 -8.79
C ILE A 104 20.28 5.41 -8.08
N PHE A 105 19.62 6.36 -8.72
CA PHE A 105 18.42 7.00 -8.21
C PHE A 105 17.29 5.99 -7.95
N CYS A 106 16.99 5.10 -8.90
CA CYS A 106 15.98 4.05 -8.68
C CYS A 106 16.34 3.12 -7.52
N ASN A 107 17.62 2.75 -7.40
CA ASN A 107 18.09 1.94 -6.29
C ASN A 107 17.99 2.68 -4.94
N PHE A 108 18.30 3.98 -4.92
CA PHE A 108 18.12 4.83 -3.76
C PHE A 108 16.65 4.84 -3.31
N GLU A 109 15.71 5.07 -4.22
CA GLU A 109 14.27 5.07 -3.91
C GLU A 109 13.81 3.73 -3.29
N ILE A 110 14.21 2.60 -3.90
CA ILE A 110 13.84 1.25 -3.41
C ILE A 110 14.42 1.01 -2.02
N ASN A 111 15.71 1.30 -1.82
CA ASN A 111 16.37 1.05 -0.54
C ASN A 111 15.91 2.03 0.54
N ALA A 112 15.64 3.28 0.19
CA ALA A 112 15.14 4.26 1.14
C ALA A 112 13.77 3.86 1.66
N ALA A 113 12.89 3.39 0.78
CA ALA A 113 11.61 2.83 1.18
C ALA A 113 11.75 1.63 2.10
N PHE A 114 12.63 0.69 1.73
CA PHE A 114 12.92 -0.50 2.53
C PHE A 114 13.41 -0.13 3.94
N TRP A 115 14.43 0.73 4.05
CA TRP A 115 15.04 1.08 5.33
C TRP A 115 14.11 1.90 6.23
N LEU A 116 13.34 2.83 5.66
CA LEU A 116 12.34 3.58 6.42
C LEU A 116 11.30 2.63 7.02
N ASN A 117 10.69 1.79 6.18
CA ASN A 117 9.68 0.83 6.63
C ASN A 117 10.25 -0.13 7.67
N LYS A 118 11.44 -0.69 7.43
CA LYS A 118 12.07 -1.63 8.35
C LYS A 118 12.36 -0.99 9.72
N THR A 119 12.80 0.26 9.73
CA THR A 119 13.07 1.00 10.96
C THR A 119 11.78 1.25 11.74
N LEU A 120 10.73 1.70 11.06
CA LEU A 120 9.42 1.97 11.69
C LEU A 120 8.77 0.69 12.21
N GLU A 121 8.80 -0.40 11.44
CA GLU A 121 8.33 -1.72 11.88
C GLU A 121 9.03 -2.18 13.16
N SER A 122 10.36 -2.10 13.19
CA SER A 122 11.13 -2.50 14.38
C SER A 122 10.79 -1.64 15.60
N ALA A 123 10.67 -0.32 15.41
CA ALA A 123 10.26 0.62 16.45
C ALA A 123 8.86 0.30 16.99
N TRP A 124 7.95 -0.07 16.09
CA TRP A 124 6.58 -0.43 16.40
C TRP A 124 6.42 -1.77 17.12
N GLU A 125 7.28 -2.74 16.85
CA GLU A 125 7.32 -4.04 17.52
C GLU A 125 7.88 -3.91 18.94
N MET A 126 8.97 -3.15 19.09
CA MET A 126 9.60 -2.90 20.38
C MET A 126 8.87 -1.83 21.21
N ASN A 127 7.92 -1.11 20.60
CA ASN A 127 7.29 0.08 21.17
C ASN A 127 8.34 1.10 21.67
N GLN A 128 9.42 1.24 20.90
CA GLN A 128 10.55 2.11 21.19
C GLN A 128 10.79 3.04 20.02
N LYS A 129 10.96 4.33 20.32
CA LYS A 129 11.27 5.35 19.33
C LYS A 129 12.68 5.13 18.78
N PRO A 130 12.92 5.26 17.45
CA PRO A 130 14.28 5.33 16.93
C PRO A 130 15.07 6.48 17.56
N ASP A 131 16.37 6.27 17.83
CA ASP A 131 17.21 7.27 18.50
C ASP A 131 17.23 8.62 17.77
N TRP A 132 17.27 8.56 16.44
CA TRP A 132 17.32 9.74 15.57
C TRP A 132 15.99 10.51 15.47
N MET A 133 14.87 9.91 15.85
CA MET A 133 13.55 10.52 15.64
C MET A 133 13.21 11.47 16.78
N LEU A 134 12.63 12.63 16.46
CA LEU A 134 12.12 13.56 17.48
C LEU A 134 10.86 13.00 18.16
N GLU A 135 10.73 13.21 19.47
CA GLU A 135 9.58 12.73 20.25
C GLU A 135 8.23 13.21 19.70
N GLY A 136 8.15 14.46 19.23
CA GLY A 136 6.93 15.00 18.63
C GLY A 136 6.49 14.27 17.37
N LEU A 137 7.45 13.86 16.51
CA LEU A 137 7.16 13.09 15.30
C LEU A 137 6.72 11.66 15.66
N TRP A 138 7.39 11.05 16.64
CA TRP A 138 7.02 9.72 17.12
C TRP A 138 5.62 9.68 17.71
N ALA A 139 5.24 10.66 18.54
CA ALA A 139 3.90 10.75 19.10
C ALA A 139 2.81 10.82 18.01
N ARG A 140 3.05 11.60 16.94
CA ARG A 140 2.16 11.71 15.78
C ARG A 140 2.07 10.39 15.00
N LEU A 141 3.18 9.67 14.83
CA LEU A 141 3.18 8.34 14.21
C LEU A 141 2.37 7.33 15.03
N ILE A 142 2.50 7.34 16.36
CA ILE A 142 1.74 6.47 17.26
C ILE A 142 0.24 6.78 17.19
N GLU A 143 -0.15 8.06 17.21
CA GLU A 143 -1.54 8.50 17.08
C GLU A 143 -2.15 8.02 15.75
N LYS A 144 -1.42 8.23 14.63
CA LYS A 144 -1.83 7.80 13.30
C LYS A 144 -2.02 6.29 13.22
N ARG A 145 -1.04 5.51 13.69
CA ARG A 145 -1.12 4.04 13.74
C ARG A 145 -2.29 3.54 14.59
N THR A 146 -2.54 4.20 15.72
CA THR A 146 -3.64 3.86 16.62
C THR A 146 -4.98 4.12 15.93
N THR A 147 -5.13 5.26 15.26
CA THR A 147 -6.31 5.61 14.48
C THR A 147 -6.57 4.59 13.35
N GLU A 148 -5.55 4.20 12.60
CA GLU A 148 -5.65 3.19 11.53
C GLU A 148 -6.09 1.81 12.07
N LYS A 149 -5.61 1.40 13.25
CA LYS A 149 -6.04 0.16 13.91
C LYS A 149 -7.52 0.21 14.31
N PHE A 150 -8.02 1.36 14.76
CA PHE A 150 -9.43 1.53 15.16
C PHE A 150 -10.38 1.80 14.00
N GLN A 151 -9.89 2.20 12.83
CA GLN A 151 -10.70 2.22 11.60
C GLN A 151 -10.92 0.81 11.01
N LYS A 152 -10.06 -0.16 11.33
CA LYS A 152 -10.12 -1.53 10.78
C LYS A 152 -11.12 -2.52 11.41
N PRO A 153 -11.98 -2.16 12.38
CA PRO A 153 -13.17 -2.96 12.69
C PRO A 153 -14.47 -2.13 12.68
N SER A 154 -15.08 -1.93 11.50
CA SER A 154 -16.50 -1.51 11.44
C SER A 154 -17.33 -2.06 10.26
N ILE A 155 -16.78 -2.87 9.35
CA ILE A 155 -17.59 -3.55 8.31
C ILE A 155 -18.24 -4.87 8.82
N GLN A 156 -17.92 -5.34 10.03
CA GLN A 156 -18.49 -6.59 10.59
C GLN A 156 -19.21 -6.43 11.94
N ALA A 157 -19.81 -5.26 12.22
CA ALA A 157 -20.70 -5.12 13.37
C ALA A 157 -22.16 -5.48 13.01
N LYS A 158 -22.46 -6.78 13.10
CA LYS A 158 -23.76 -7.41 13.49
C LYS A 158 -25.04 -6.95 12.76
N ALA A 159 -25.51 -7.76 11.80
CA ALA A 159 -26.95 -7.95 11.61
C ALA A 159 -27.51 -8.79 12.77
N PRO A 160 -28.65 -8.43 13.39
CA PRO A 160 -29.28 -9.27 14.40
C PRO A 160 -29.79 -10.56 13.75
N ARG A 161 -29.33 -11.72 14.22
CA ARG A 161 -30.00 -13.00 13.93
C ARG A 161 -31.28 -13.04 14.74
N THR A 162 -32.40 -12.69 14.11
CA THR A 162 -33.74 -12.83 14.68
C THR A 162 -34.02 -14.31 14.95
N HIS A 163 -33.77 -14.77 16.18
CA HIS A 163 -34.39 -15.97 16.73
C HIS A 163 -35.73 -15.57 17.32
N GLN A 164 -36.76 -15.41 16.47
CA GLN A 164 -38.14 -15.30 16.97
C GLN A 164 -38.63 -16.72 17.29
N ARG A 165 -38.35 -17.18 18.52
CA ARG A 165 -39.24 -18.11 19.21
C ARG A 165 -40.55 -17.35 19.43
N ILE A 166 -41.56 -17.63 18.62
CA ILE A 166 -42.93 -17.29 18.95
C ILE A 166 -43.34 -18.30 20.03
N LEU A 167 -43.30 -17.86 21.29
CA LEU A 167 -44.15 -18.41 22.32
C LEU A 167 -45.09 -17.29 22.74
N ASP A 168 -46.37 -17.59 22.52
CA ASP A 168 -47.49 -17.29 23.38
C ASP A 168 -47.74 -15.82 23.75
N GLU A 169 -48.71 -15.20 23.08
CA GLU A 169 -49.85 -14.64 23.82
C GLU A 169 -51.04 -14.32 22.90
N ALA A 170 -52.24 -14.47 23.47
CA ALA A 170 -53.56 -14.09 22.95
C ALA A 170 -54.34 -15.13 22.13
N SER A 171 -54.94 -16.10 22.82
CA SER A 171 -56.39 -16.28 22.68
C SER A 171 -57.02 -16.84 23.97
N ILE A 172 -57.38 -15.90 24.85
CA ILE A 172 -58.42 -16.09 25.85
C ILE A 172 -59.71 -16.53 25.11
N LEU A 173 -60.25 -17.69 25.47
CA LEU A 173 -61.51 -18.25 24.96
C LEU A 173 -62.70 -17.27 25.15
N PRO A 174 -63.78 -17.41 24.36
CA PRO A 174 -64.87 -18.24 24.87
C PRO A 174 -65.54 -19.17 23.84
N LYS A 175 -65.73 -20.43 24.28
CA LYS A 175 -66.99 -21.21 24.27
C LYS A 175 -67.91 -21.09 23.03
N LYS A 176 -68.09 -22.19 22.29
CA LYS A 176 -69.18 -23.19 22.43
C LYS A 176 -69.44 -23.95 21.11
N ILE A 177 -69.66 -25.26 21.26
CA ILE A 177 -70.69 -26.11 20.62
C ILE A 177 -70.74 -26.18 19.09
N GLY A 178 -70.67 -27.41 18.60
CA GLY A 178 -71.55 -27.83 17.50
C GLY A 178 -70.89 -28.66 16.41
N GLU A 179 -71.21 -29.96 16.42
CA GLU A 179 -71.51 -30.79 15.24
C GLU A 179 -70.39 -31.10 14.23
N VAL A 180 -69.93 -32.36 14.13
CA VAL A 180 -70.53 -33.52 13.42
C VAL A 180 -70.32 -33.50 11.89
N LYS A 181 -69.83 -34.67 11.42
CA LYS A 181 -69.95 -35.31 10.08
C LYS A 181 -68.86 -35.12 9.01
N LYS A 182 -68.04 -36.18 8.91
CA LYS A 182 -67.90 -37.16 7.79
C LYS A 182 -68.01 -36.65 6.34
N ARG A 183 -66.99 -37.00 5.54
CA ARG A 183 -66.94 -37.83 4.28
C ARG A 183 -65.58 -37.55 3.63
N LYS A 184 -64.66 -38.48 3.33
CA LYS A 184 -64.58 -39.71 2.50
C LYS A 184 -64.81 -39.50 0.98
N ALA A 185 -63.70 -39.51 0.23
CA ALA A 185 -63.48 -40.02 -1.14
C ALA A 185 -61.94 -40.23 -1.26
N ARG A 186 -61.31 -41.37 -1.58
CA ARG A 186 -61.41 -42.42 -2.63
C ARG A 186 -61.26 -41.93 -4.07
N GLY A 187 -60.16 -42.37 -4.69
CA GLY A 187 -59.85 -42.38 -6.13
C GLY A 187 -58.32 -42.28 -6.31
N LEU A 188 -57.57 -43.38 -6.35
CA LEU A 188 -57.28 -44.27 -7.50
C LEU A 188 -56.49 -43.56 -8.61
N GLY A 189 -55.28 -44.04 -8.87
CA GLY A 189 -54.40 -43.61 -9.96
C GLY A 189 -52.96 -44.01 -9.71
N SER A 190 -52.68 -45.31 -9.71
CA SER A 190 -51.33 -45.87 -9.74
C SER A 190 -51.08 -46.34 -11.16
N ASP A 191 -50.16 -45.70 -11.88
CA ASP A 191 -49.55 -46.28 -13.08
C ASP A 191 -48.03 -46.13 -13.00
N HIS A 192 -47.40 -47.27 -13.23
CA HIS A 192 -45.97 -47.47 -13.44
C HIS A 192 -45.39 -46.54 -14.51
N CYS A 193 -44.11 -46.18 -14.34
CA CYS A 193 -43.13 -46.49 -15.38
C CYS A 193 -41.72 -46.57 -14.79
N THR A 194 -41.16 -47.75 -14.99
CA THR A 194 -39.85 -48.24 -14.57
C THR A 194 -38.77 -47.68 -15.49
N GLY A 195 -37.63 -47.31 -14.90
CA GLY A 195 -36.27 -47.58 -15.41
C GLY A 195 -35.83 -47.02 -16.77
N CYS A 196 -34.76 -46.22 -16.74
CA CYS A 196 -33.48 -46.60 -17.35
C CYS A 196 -32.38 -45.65 -16.88
N ILE A 197 -31.51 -46.16 -16.01
CA ILE A 197 -30.16 -45.64 -15.78
C ILE A 197 -29.21 -46.62 -16.50
N ILE A 198 -28.25 -46.02 -17.20
CA ILE A 198 -27.01 -46.49 -17.85
C ILE A 198 -27.02 -46.12 -19.33
#